data_AF-A0A453QRM6-F1
#
_entry.id   AF-A0A453QRM6-F1
#
_cell.length_a   1.000
_cell.length_b   1.000
_cell.length_c   1.000
_cell.angle_alpha   90.00
_cell.angle_beta   90.00
_cell.angle_gamma   90.00
#
_symmetry.space_group_name_H-M   'P 1'
#
loop_
_entity.id
_entity.type
_entity.pdbx_description
1 polymer ?
#
loop_
_entity_poly.entity_id
_entity_poly.type
_entity_poly.pdbx_seq_one_letter_code
_entity_poly.pdbx_strand_id
1 'polypeptide(L)'
;SSLALQAAAQKYNAVYSFGDSITDTGNLCTNGRPSAITFTQPPYGETYFGSPTCRCSDGRVIVDFLSTKYGLPFLPPSKSTSADFKKGANMAITGATAMDAPFFRSLGLSDKIWNNGPISFQLQWFQTITSSVCGSSESSPPITLFFSFFTSFKAQPTMSACSAPPLMHEQQHDFLLHPAVATATAMPLPPLIGALLLFMGPGELIPWTLTMFAAGCKSYLANSLFIFGEFGGNDYNAMLFGNYNTDQASTYAPQIVDTIGAGVEKLVAMGAVDVVVPGVLPIGCFPIYLTIYGTSSAADYDALGCLKKFNDLSTYHNSLLQAKVSALQAKYKSARIMYADFYAGVYDMVRSPSKYGTRIPSYVRT
;
A
#
# COMPACT_ATOMS: atom_id res chain seq x y z
N SER A 1 -31.27 -23.25 -9.55
CA SER A 1 -29.94 -23.89 -9.37
C SER A 1 -28.83 -22.83 -9.45
N SER A 2 -28.77 -21.93 -8.46
CA SER A 2 -27.76 -20.85 -8.35
C SER A 2 -26.42 -21.35 -7.79
N LEU A 3 -26.44 -22.42 -6.99
CA LEU A 3 -25.27 -23.04 -6.38
C LEU A 3 -24.34 -23.71 -7.41
N ALA A 4 -24.86 -24.14 -8.56
CA ALA A 4 -24.07 -24.79 -9.61
C ALA A 4 -23.27 -23.80 -10.47
N LEU A 5 -23.72 -22.55 -10.60
CA LEU A 5 -22.92 -21.48 -11.25
C LEU A 5 -21.85 -20.90 -10.32
N GLN A 6 -22.04 -21.00 -9.00
CA GLN A 6 -21.09 -20.57 -7.99
C GLN A 6 -19.92 -21.55 -7.81
N ALA A 7 -20.04 -22.74 -8.40
CA ALA A 7 -19.03 -23.80 -8.43
C ALA A 7 -18.15 -23.76 -9.69
N ALA A 8 -18.17 -22.68 -10.48
CA ALA A 8 -17.00 -22.35 -11.28
C ALA A 8 -15.86 -22.11 -10.28
N ALA A 9 -14.91 -23.03 -10.18
CA ALA A 9 -13.88 -23.07 -9.14
C ALA A 9 -13.40 -21.66 -8.78
N GLN A 10 -13.74 -21.20 -7.57
CA GLN A 10 -13.30 -19.91 -7.05
C GLN A 10 -11.77 -19.87 -7.13
N LYS A 11 -11.25 -19.09 -8.08
CA LYS A 11 -9.81 -19.08 -8.43
C LYS A 11 -8.96 -18.58 -7.27
N TYR A 12 -9.49 -17.65 -6.47
CA TYR A 12 -8.79 -17.03 -5.36
C TYR A 12 -9.60 -17.14 -4.07
N ASN A 13 -8.93 -17.46 -2.96
CA ASN A 13 -9.57 -17.49 -1.64
C ASN A 13 -9.85 -16.09 -1.07
N ALA A 14 -9.05 -15.10 -1.48
CA ALA A 14 -9.10 -13.72 -1.00
C ALA A 14 -8.56 -12.73 -2.03
N VAL A 15 -8.92 -11.46 -1.89
CA VAL A 15 -8.33 -10.34 -2.63
C VAL A 15 -7.82 -9.29 -1.64
N TYR A 16 -6.58 -8.86 -1.79
CA TYR A 16 -5.97 -7.80 -0.99
C TYR A 16 -5.62 -6.61 -1.89
N SER A 17 -6.14 -5.44 -1.56
CA SER A 17 -5.96 -4.23 -2.37
C SER A 17 -5.13 -3.17 -1.65
N PHE A 18 -4.21 -2.56 -2.37
CA PHE A 18 -3.38 -1.43 -1.98
C PHE A 18 -3.47 -0.39 -3.10
N GLY A 19 -3.34 0.88 -2.78
CA GLY A 19 -3.44 1.95 -3.77
C GLY A 19 -3.97 3.23 -3.17
N ASP A 20 -4.64 4.01 -4.00
CA ASP A 20 -5.12 5.33 -3.63
C ASP A 20 -6.65 5.45 -3.67
N SER A 21 -7.16 6.65 -3.94
CA SER A 21 -8.60 6.96 -4.03
C SER A 21 -9.35 6.15 -5.09
N ILE A 22 -8.67 5.64 -6.11
CA ILE A 22 -9.29 4.87 -7.21
C ILE A 22 -9.70 3.47 -6.75
N THR A 23 -9.06 2.96 -5.69
CA THR A 23 -9.33 1.62 -5.14
C THR A 23 -9.81 1.64 -3.70
N ASP A 24 -9.68 2.74 -2.95
CA ASP A 24 -10.11 2.86 -1.55
C ASP A 24 -11.61 2.55 -1.37
N THR A 25 -11.91 1.64 -0.44
CA THR A 25 -13.27 1.20 -0.10
C THR A 25 -13.81 1.80 1.20
N GLY A 26 -13.15 2.83 1.74
CA GLY A 26 -13.65 3.68 2.81
C GLY A 26 -12.77 3.72 4.07
N ASN A 27 -11.45 3.59 3.96
CA ASN A 27 -10.54 3.62 5.13
C ASN A 27 -10.61 4.93 5.93
N LEU A 28 -11.02 6.02 5.30
CA LEU A 28 -11.22 7.32 5.97
C LEU A 28 -12.49 7.39 6.83
N CYS A 29 -13.44 6.47 6.66
CA CYS A 29 -14.77 6.57 7.28
C CYS A 29 -15.09 5.49 8.31
N THR A 30 -14.10 4.70 8.71
CA THR A 30 -14.29 3.65 9.72
C THR A 30 -14.68 4.19 11.11
N ASN A 31 -14.36 5.46 11.38
CA ASN A 31 -14.69 6.15 12.64
C ASN A 31 -15.77 7.23 12.46
N GLY A 32 -16.63 7.07 11.45
CA GLY A 32 -17.63 8.08 11.06
C GLY A 32 -17.21 8.83 9.80
N ARG A 33 -18.19 9.48 9.14
CA ARG A 33 -18.00 10.17 7.86
C ARG A 33 -17.63 11.64 8.10
N PRO A 34 -16.41 12.09 7.76
CA PRO A 34 -16.04 13.49 7.94
C PRO A 34 -16.83 14.41 7.00
N SER A 35 -17.66 15.30 7.53
CA SER A 35 -18.52 16.19 6.74
C SER A 35 -17.76 17.20 5.88
N ALA A 36 -16.52 17.53 6.24
CA ALA A 36 -15.66 18.44 5.49
C ALA A 36 -15.09 17.84 4.18
N ILE A 37 -15.23 16.53 3.97
CA ILE A 37 -14.66 15.84 2.82
C ILE A 37 -15.75 15.58 1.77
N THR A 38 -15.58 16.10 0.56
CA THR A 38 -16.61 16.07 -0.49
C THR A 38 -17.10 14.66 -0.83
N PHE A 39 -16.20 13.68 -0.94
CA PHE A 39 -16.56 12.31 -1.32
C PHE A 39 -17.24 11.48 -0.20
N THR A 40 -17.49 12.10 0.95
CA THR A 40 -18.27 11.51 2.04
C THR A 40 -19.72 12.02 2.06
N GLN A 41 -20.06 12.91 1.12
CA GLN A 41 -21.36 13.56 0.96
C GLN A 41 -21.99 13.18 -0.39
N PRO A 42 -23.31 13.32 -0.57
CA PRO A 42 -23.93 13.25 -1.90
C PRO A 42 -23.24 14.20 -2.90
N PRO A 43 -23.07 13.81 -4.19
CA PRO A 43 -23.69 12.65 -4.85
C PRO A 43 -22.91 11.34 -4.76
N TYR A 44 -21.90 11.23 -3.88
CA TYR A 44 -21.10 10.01 -3.77
C TYR A 44 -21.96 8.86 -3.19
N GLY A 45 -21.80 7.66 -3.76
CA GLY A 45 -22.62 6.48 -3.45
C GLY A 45 -24.09 6.53 -3.89
N GLU A 46 -24.54 7.53 -4.67
CA GLU A 46 -25.94 7.58 -5.14
C GLU A 46 -26.30 6.45 -6.12
N THR A 47 -25.44 6.18 -7.11
CA THR A 47 -25.65 5.11 -8.10
C THR A 47 -25.53 3.73 -7.47
N TYR A 48 -24.60 3.55 -6.52
CA TYR A 48 -24.48 2.29 -5.79
C TYR A 48 -24.06 2.51 -4.33
N PHE A 49 -24.70 1.69 -3.49
CA PHE A 49 -24.89 1.77 -2.03
C PHE A 49 -26.05 2.69 -1.58
N GLY A 50 -26.50 3.62 -2.40
CA GLY A 50 -27.60 4.54 -2.07
C GLY A 50 -27.25 5.57 -0.98
N SER A 51 -25.98 5.62 -0.58
CA SER A 51 -25.43 6.60 0.36
C SER A 51 -23.89 6.62 0.25
N PRO A 52 -23.23 7.72 0.63
CA PRO A 52 -21.76 7.80 0.56
C PRO A 52 -21.08 6.71 1.38
N THR A 53 -20.20 5.92 0.77
CA THR A 53 -19.38 4.91 1.48
C THR A 53 -17.90 5.31 1.61
N CYS A 54 -17.60 6.56 1.25
CA CYS A 54 -16.24 7.12 1.20
C CYS A 54 -15.32 6.46 0.16
N ARG A 55 -15.91 5.76 -0.81
CA ARG A 55 -15.32 5.56 -2.13
C ARG A 55 -15.34 6.89 -2.87
N CYS A 56 -14.28 7.21 -3.61
CA CYS A 56 -14.24 8.36 -4.50
C CYS A 56 -15.02 8.11 -5.80
N SER A 57 -16.26 7.64 -5.68
CA SER A 57 -17.19 7.37 -6.78
C SER A 57 -18.63 7.55 -6.30
N ASP A 58 -19.54 7.80 -7.22
CA ASP A 58 -20.99 7.66 -7.02
C ASP A 58 -21.44 6.19 -6.77
N GLY A 59 -20.50 5.24 -6.68
CA GLY A 59 -20.80 3.84 -6.50
C GLY A 59 -19.59 2.98 -6.19
N ARG A 60 -19.49 1.86 -6.90
CA ARG A 60 -18.43 0.86 -6.75
C ARG A 60 -17.11 1.35 -7.35
N VAL A 61 -16.00 0.93 -6.75
CA VAL A 61 -14.65 1.10 -7.30
C VAL A 61 -14.18 -0.18 -8.00
N ILE A 62 -13.10 -0.10 -8.79
CA ILE A 62 -12.65 -1.21 -9.66
C ILE A 62 -12.46 -2.55 -8.90
N VAL A 63 -12.01 -2.48 -7.65
CA VAL A 63 -11.79 -3.67 -6.82
C VAL A 63 -13.09 -4.37 -6.41
N ASP A 64 -14.21 -3.65 -6.31
CA ASP A 64 -15.52 -4.26 -6.03
C ASP A 64 -15.98 -5.14 -7.21
N PHE A 65 -15.71 -4.69 -8.45
CA PHE A 65 -16.00 -5.47 -9.65
C PHE A 65 -15.09 -6.68 -9.78
N LEU A 66 -13.80 -6.54 -9.42
CA LEU A 66 -12.86 -7.66 -9.38
C LEU A 66 -13.28 -8.73 -8.36
N SER A 67 -13.62 -8.33 -7.14
CA SER A 67 -14.12 -9.27 -6.12
C SER A 67 -15.38 -9.99 -6.60
N THR A 68 -16.34 -9.25 -7.18
CA THR A 68 -17.57 -9.84 -7.74
C THR A 68 -17.27 -10.88 -8.82
N LYS A 69 -16.33 -10.58 -9.73
CA LYS A 69 -15.92 -11.48 -10.81
C LYS A 69 -15.36 -12.81 -10.28
N TYR A 70 -14.69 -12.80 -9.13
CA TYR A 70 -14.13 -14.00 -8.50
C TYR A 70 -15.02 -14.61 -7.41
N GLY A 71 -16.28 -14.18 -7.30
CA GLY A 71 -17.22 -14.70 -6.31
C GLY A 71 -16.83 -14.37 -4.86
N LEU A 72 -16.05 -13.31 -4.64
CA LEU A 72 -15.60 -12.83 -3.34
C LEU A 72 -16.47 -11.66 -2.86
N PRO A 73 -16.60 -11.46 -1.53
CA PRO A 73 -17.29 -10.30 -0.97
C PRO A 73 -16.56 -9.00 -1.32
N PHE A 74 -17.25 -7.86 -1.19
CA PHE A 74 -16.58 -6.56 -1.25
C PHE A 74 -15.53 -6.43 -0.15
N LEU A 75 -14.45 -5.74 -0.48
CA LEU A 75 -13.30 -5.63 0.41
C LEU A 75 -13.60 -4.65 1.53
N PRO A 76 -13.64 -5.10 2.81
CA PRO A 76 -13.76 -4.19 3.92
C PRO A 76 -12.51 -3.30 4.02
N PRO A 77 -12.65 -2.03 4.43
CA PRO A 77 -11.51 -1.19 4.74
C PRO A 77 -10.68 -1.82 5.87
N SER A 78 -9.36 -1.90 5.72
CA SER A 78 -8.46 -2.55 6.67
C SER A 78 -8.45 -1.88 8.05
N LYS A 79 -8.87 -0.62 8.15
CA LYS A 79 -9.06 0.09 9.42
C LYS A 79 -10.33 -0.30 10.18
N SER A 80 -11.19 -1.14 9.62
CA SER A 80 -12.39 -1.61 10.31
C SER A 80 -12.02 -2.52 11.48
N THR A 81 -12.59 -2.26 12.66
CA THR A 81 -12.34 -3.06 13.88
C THR A 81 -13.23 -4.29 13.99
N SER A 82 -14.29 -4.39 13.19
CA SER A 82 -15.29 -5.48 13.24
C SER A 82 -15.33 -6.35 11.98
N ALA A 83 -14.47 -6.07 11.00
CA ALA A 83 -14.47 -6.80 9.74
C ALA A 83 -13.72 -8.14 9.82
N ASP A 84 -14.20 -9.13 9.07
CA ASP A 84 -13.47 -10.36 8.78
C ASP A 84 -12.61 -10.16 7.52
N PHE A 85 -11.29 -10.28 7.66
CA PHE A 85 -10.32 -10.09 6.59
C PHE A 85 -9.91 -11.38 5.88
N LYS A 86 -10.45 -12.54 6.27
CA LYS A 86 -10.10 -13.83 5.65
C LYS A 86 -10.30 -13.79 4.14
N LYS A 87 -11.47 -13.33 3.66
CA LYS A 87 -11.76 -13.26 2.22
C LYS A 87 -11.24 -12.00 1.52
N GLY A 88 -10.45 -11.19 2.19
CA GLY A 88 -9.85 -9.99 1.62
C GLY A 88 -9.98 -8.76 2.50
N ALA A 89 -9.15 -7.77 2.19
CA ALA A 89 -9.12 -6.47 2.85
C ALA A 89 -8.62 -5.41 1.87
N ASN A 90 -8.96 -4.16 2.15
CA ASN A 90 -8.46 -3.03 1.38
C ASN A 90 -7.64 -2.07 2.24
N MET A 91 -6.36 -1.94 1.90
CA MET A 91 -5.38 -1.09 2.55
C MET A 91 -5.20 0.23 1.80
N ALA A 92 -5.85 0.42 0.65
CA ALA A 92 -5.77 1.65 -0.13
C ALA A 92 -6.24 2.86 0.68
N ILE A 93 -5.55 4.00 0.49
CA ILE A 93 -5.82 5.23 1.22
C ILE A 93 -6.04 6.33 0.19
N THR A 94 -7.18 7.00 0.24
CA THR A 94 -7.45 8.16 -0.62
C THR A 94 -6.31 9.19 -0.54
N GLY A 95 -5.69 9.53 -1.67
CA GLY A 95 -4.56 10.46 -1.73
C GLY A 95 -3.19 9.83 -1.46
N ALA A 96 -3.12 8.50 -1.34
CA ALA A 96 -1.87 7.78 -1.14
C ALA A 96 -0.83 8.05 -2.22
N THR A 97 0.41 8.17 -1.77
CA THR A 97 1.61 8.32 -2.59
C THR A 97 2.44 7.03 -2.60
N ALA A 98 3.33 6.87 -3.58
CA ALA A 98 4.39 5.88 -3.48
C ALA A 98 5.40 6.29 -2.41
N MET A 99 5.79 7.56 -2.41
CA MET A 99 6.84 8.11 -1.57
C MET A 99 6.34 8.50 -0.17
N ASP A 100 7.22 8.42 0.82
CA ASP A 100 6.91 8.80 2.21
C ASP A 100 6.98 10.32 2.45
N ALA A 101 6.33 10.80 3.52
CA ALA A 101 6.30 12.22 3.89
C ALA A 101 7.68 12.95 3.92
N PRO A 102 8.80 12.33 4.35
CA PRO A 102 10.12 12.98 4.28
C PRO A 102 10.56 13.37 2.87
N PHE A 103 10.16 12.61 1.85
CA PHE A 103 10.43 12.94 0.46
C PHE A 103 9.73 14.25 0.05
N PHE A 104 8.44 14.40 0.33
CA PHE A 104 7.74 15.65 0.01
C PHE A 104 8.23 16.82 0.85
N ARG A 105 8.66 16.58 2.09
CA ARG A 105 9.28 17.61 2.94
C ARG A 105 10.57 18.16 2.34
N SER A 106 11.45 17.30 1.79
CA SER A 106 12.69 17.77 1.16
C SER A 106 12.46 18.61 -0.09
N LEU A 107 11.31 18.43 -0.76
CA LEU A 107 10.89 19.21 -1.92
C LEU A 107 10.11 20.48 -1.57
N GLY A 108 9.83 20.74 -0.29
CA GLY A 108 8.98 21.86 0.15
C GLY A 108 7.49 21.66 -0.14
N LEU A 109 7.03 20.42 -0.34
CA LEU A 109 5.69 20.04 -0.78
C LEU A 109 4.83 19.44 0.36
N SER A 110 5.20 19.65 1.62
CA SER A 110 4.49 19.06 2.77
C SER A 110 3.02 19.47 2.83
N ASP A 111 2.70 20.70 2.41
CA ASP A 111 1.34 21.24 2.40
C ASP A 111 0.48 20.73 1.23
N LYS A 112 1.08 20.02 0.27
CA LYS A 112 0.38 19.37 -0.85
C LYS A 112 -0.05 17.93 -0.53
N ILE A 113 0.40 17.38 0.59
CA ILE A 113 0.00 16.06 1.08
C ILE A 113 -1.06 16.23 2.16
N TRP A 114 -2.33 16.17 1.77
CA TRP A 114 -3.46 16.36 2.69
C TRP A 114 -3.82 15.10 3.48
N ASN A 115 -3.49 13.91 2.96
CA ASN A 115 -3.71 12.63 3.62
C ASN A 115 -2.49 11.71 3.45
N ASN A 116 -1.76 11.49 4.54
CA ASN A 116 -0.53 10.70 4.51
C ASN A 116 -0.84 9.20 4.56
N GLY A 117 -0.71 8.53 3.42
CA GLY A 117 -0.96 7.09 3.29
C GLY A 117 -0.01 6.37 2.32
N PRO A 118 1.32 6.54 2.47
CA PRO A 118 2.27 5.99 1.52
C PRO A 118 2.25 4.45 1.46
N ILE A 119 2.87 3.86 0.43
CA ILE A 119 3.03 2.40 0.29
C ILE A 119 3.50 1.74 1.60
N SER A 120 4.43 2.37 2.31
CA SER A 120 5.00 1.85 3.57
C SER A 120 3.92 1.60 4.63
N PHE A 121 2.96 2.52 4.78
CA PHE A 121 1.87 2.42 5.75
C PHE A 121 0.88 1.33 5.36
N GLN A 122 0.52 1.24 4.08
CA GLN A 122 -0.43 0.23 3.61
C GLN A 122 0.12 -1.19 3.76
N LEU A 123 1.42 -1.38 3.51
CA LEU A 123 2.11 -2.65 3.78
C LEU A 123 2.17 -2.97 5.27
N GLN A 124 2.41 -1.97 6.13
CA GLN A 124 2.37 -2.16 7.58
C GLN A 124 0.96 -2.57 8.06
N TRP A 125 -0.09 -1.92 7.56
CA TRP A 125 -1.47 -2.27 7.88
C TRP A 125 -1.81 -3.69 7.46
N PHE A 126 -1.37 -4.09 6.27
CA PHE A 126 -1.54 -5.47 5.82
C PHE A 126 -0.84 -6.45 6.77
N GLN A 127 0.41 -6.18 7.14
CA GLN A 127 1.15 -7.00 8.12
C GLN A 127 0.39 -7.13 9.44
N THR A 128 -0.20 -6.04 9.95
CA THR A 128 -0.99 -6.09 11.20
C THR A 128 -2.20 -7.03 11.09
N ILE A 129 -2.86 -7.11 9.93
CA ILE A 129 -4.04 -7.98 9.75
C ILE A 129 -3.69 -9.41 9.30
N THR A 130 -2.43 -9.71 8.93
CA THR A 130 -2.06 -11.06 8.45
C THR A 130 -2.34 -12.17 9.47
N SER A 131 -2.23 -11.88 10.77
CA SER A 131 -2.51 -12.87 11.82
C SER A 131 -3.99 -13.28 11.88
N SER A 132 -4.93 -12.36 11.60
CA SER A 132 -6.36 -12.66 11.55
C SER A 132 -6.77 -13.29 10.22
N VAL A 133 -6.06 -12.99 9.13
CA VAL A 133 -6.21 -13.62 7.82
C VAL A 133 -5.84 -15.10 7.86
N CYS A 134 -4.66 -15.40 8.41
CA CYS A 134 -4.06 -16.73 8.32
C CYS A 134 -4.49 -17.67 9.45
N GLY A 135 -5.20 -17.15 10.47
CA GLY A 135 -5.52 -17.86 11.70
C GLY A 135 -4.29 -18.05 12.59
N SER A 136 -4.48 -18.09 13.91
CA SER A 136 -3.46 -18.59 14.82
C SER A 136 -3.23 -20.07 14.51
N SER A 137 -2.02 -20.45 14.13
CA SER A 137 -1.62 -21.86 14.19
C SER A 137 -1.95 -22.38 15.60
N GLU A 138 -2.90 -23.30 15.72
CA GLU A 138 -3.18 -23.94 16.99
C GLU A 138 -1.93 -24.64 17.52
N SER A 139 -1.71 -24.50 18.84
CA SER A 139 -0.73 -25.18 19.69
C SER A 139 0.75 -24.78 19.57
N SER A 140 1.12 -23.66 20.22
CA SER A 140 2.33 -23.71 21.05
C SER A 140 1.94 -24.34 22.39
N PRO A 141 2.64 -25.36 22.91
CA PRO A 141 2.39 -25.83 24.27
C PRO A 141 2.66 -24.68 25.26
N PRO A 142 1.96 -24.63 26.40
CA PRO A 142 2.14 -23.57 27.38
C PRO A 142 3.61 -23.54 27.84
N ILE A 143 4.11 -22.33 28.09
CA ILE A 143 5.41 -22.06 28.69
C ILE A 143 5.38 -22.60 30.14
N THR A 144 5.54 -23.91 30.29
CA THR A 144 5.65 -24.59 31.59
C THR A 144 6.84 -25.54 31.62
N LEU A 145 7.82 -25.35 30.72
CA LEU A 145 9.05 -26.14 30.66
C LEU A 145 10.35 -25.30 30.65
N PHE A 146 10.30 -24.06 31.16
CA PHE A 146 11.48 -23.20 31.34
C PHE A 146 11.76 -22.76 32.79
N PHE A 147 11.17 -23.43 33.78
CA PHE A 147 11.46 -23.19 35.21
C PHE A 147 11.96 -24.45 35.93
N SER A 148 12.98 -25.11 35.40
CA SER A 148 13.70 -26.16 36.17
C SER A 148 15.22 -26.11 36.06
N PHE A 149 15.79 -24.96 35.68
CA PHE A 149 17.25 -24.83 35.59
C PHE A 149 17.81 -23.50 36.12
N PHE A 150 17.21 -22.91 37.15
CA PHE A 150 17.91 -21.89 37.95
C PHE A 150 17.45 -21.94 39.42
N THR A 151 17.78 -23.03 40.11
CA THR A 151 17.82 -23.07 41.57
C THR A 151 19.23 -23.42 42.02
N SER A 152 20.12 -22.43 42.01
CA SER A 152 21.28 -22.36 42.91
C SER A 152 22.03 -21.06 42.67
N PHE A 153 21.59 -19.96 43.29
CA PHE A 153 22.49 -18.98 43.89
C PHE A 153 21.73 -18.27 45.02
N LYS A 154 22.27 -18.40 46.24
CA LYS A 154 21.75 -17.83 47.48
C LYS A 154 21.80 -16.29 47.45
N ALA A 155 20.80 -15.71 48.12
CA ALA A 155 20.66 -14.29 48.50
C ALA A 155 21.92 -13.70 49.16
N GLN A 156 22.15 -12.38 49.25
CA GLN A 156 21.40 -11.40 50.05
C GLN A 156 21.98 -9.94 49.86
N PRO A 157 21.53 -8.87 50.55
CA PRO A 157 20.64 -7.82 50.02
C PRO A 157 21.21 -6.37 50.07
N THR A 158 20.52 -5.38 49.48
CA THR A 158 20.02 -4.12 50.13
C THR A 158 19.50 -3.09 49.11
N MET A 159 18.26 -2.60 49.38
CA MET A 159 17.70 -1.23 49.30
C MET A 159 17.95 -0.34 48.05
N SER A 160 17.02 0.47 47.52
CA SER A 160 15.70 0.96 47.96
C SER A 160 14.91 1.52 46.75
N ALA A 161 13.60 1.57 46.90
CA ALA A 161 12.60 2.08 45.96
C ALA A 161 12.78 3.55 45.54
N CYS A 162 12.24 3.89 44.37
CA CYS A 162 11.53 5.16 44.16
C CYS A 162 10.47 5.03 43.05
N SER A 163 9.34 5.66 43.36
CA SER A 163 8.02 5.55 42.78
C SER A 163 7.86 6.26 41.43
N ALA A 164 6.91 5.80 40.62
CA ALA A 164 6.40 6.51 39.45
C ALA A 164 5.48 7.69 39.84
N PRO A 165 5.38 8.72 38.98
CA PRO A 165 4.11 9.39 38.71
C PRO A 165 3.78 9.51 37.20
N PRO A 166 2.54 9.93 36.85
CA PRO A 166 1.84 9.47 35.64
C PRO A 166 1.81 10.44 34.46
N LEU A 167 1.38 9.89 33.32
CA LEU A 167 0.72 10.49 32.14
C LEU A 167 0.59 12.02 32.07
N MET A 168 1.18 12.64 31.04
CA MET A 168 0.61 13.82 30.36
C MET A 168 1.14 13.93 28.92
N HIS A 169 0.22 14.33 28.04
CA HIS A 169 0.33 14.89 26.69
C HIS A 169 1.70 15.47 26.27
N GLU A 170 2.14 15.18 25.04
CA GLU A 170 3.23 15.93 24.40
C GLU A 170 2.76 16.53 23.06
N GLN A 171 2.62 17.86 23.08
CA GLN A 171 2.62 18.73 21.91
C GLN A 171 4.07 19.00 21.49
N GLN A 172 4.27 19.12 20.18
CA GLN A 172 5.49 19.57 19.51
C GLN A 172 5.98 20.94 20.02
N HIS A 173 7.30 21.13 20.15
CA HIS A 173 8.12 22.10 19.38
C HIS A 173 9.56 22.20 19.91
N ASP A 174 10.51 22.04 18.97
CA ASP A 174 11.87 22.61 18.84
C ASP A 174 12.83 22.75 20.05
N PHE A 175 14.03 22.15 19.96
CA PHE A 175 15.30 22.91 20.07
C PHE A 175 16.52 22.14 19.51
N LEU A 176 17.46 22.93 19.01
CA LEU A 176 18.64 22.63 18.20
C LEU A 176 19.88 22.12 18.98
N LEU A 177 20.73 21.35 18.28
CA LEU A 177 22.21 21.39 18.25
C LEU A 177 23.09 20.96 19.47
N HIS A 178 23.76 19.78 19.39
CA HIS A 178 25.23 19.58 19.19
C HIS A 178 25.70 18.13 19.54
N PRO A 179 26.82 17.64 18.95
CA PRO A 179 27.26 16.25 19.05
C PRO A 179 28.33 16.04 20.15
N ALA A 180 28.30 14.89 20.83
CA ALA A 180 29.39 14.45 21.69
C ALA A 180 29.88 13.07 21.28
N VAL A 181 31.14 13.05 20.82
CA VAL A 181 31.96 11.89 20.51
C VAL A 181 32.42 11.24 21.82
N ALA A 182 32.26 9.92 21.95
CA ALA A 182 32.93 9.14 22.98
C ALA A 182 33.64 7.94 22.33
N THR A 183 34.97 8.02 22.29
CA THR A 183 35.90 6.96 21.92
C THR A 183 36.01 5.94 23.05
N ALA A 184 35.76 4.66 22.77
CA ALA A 184 36.06 3.56 23.70
C ALA A 184 37.23 2.72 23.15
N THR A 185 38.31 2.69 23.92
CA THR A 185 39.54 1.92 23.69
C THR A 185 39.33 0.44 24.02
N ALA A 186 39.79 -0.44 23.14
CA ALA A 186 39.81 -1.89 23.32
C ALA A 186 41.08 -2.36 24.06
N MET A 187 40.97 -3.41 24.90
CA MET A 187 42.08 -4.29 25.34
C MET A 187 41.52 -5.52 26.12
N PRO A 188 42.29 -6.62 26.31
CA PRO A 188 42.08 -7.90 25.61
C PRO A 188 41.63 -9.09 26.48
N LEU A 189 41.12 -10.15 25.82
CA LEU A 189 40.80 -11.46 26.39
C LEU A 189 42.05 -12.35 26.56
N PRO A 190 42.12 -13.23 27.59
CA PRO A 190 42.97 -14.41 27.59
C PRO A 190 42.21 -15.72 27.24
N PRO A 191 42.94 -16.79 26.86
CA PRO A 191 42.46 -17.88 26.00
C PRO A 191 42.21 -19.21 26.74
N LEU A 192 41.77 -20.22 25.97
CA LEU A 192 41.55 -21.66 26.28
C LEU A 192 40.09 -21.94 26.68
N ILE A 193 39.28 -22.66 25.91
CA ILE A 193 39.54 -23.99 25.34
C ILE A 193 39.03 -24.04 23.90
N GLY A 194 39.96 -24.23 22.96
CA GLY A 194 39.65 -24.74 21.63
C GLY A 194 39.62 -26.26 21.65
N ALA A 195 38.56 -26.86 21.12
CA ALA A 195 38.62 -28.00 20.19
C ALA A 195 37.23 -28.66 20.07
N LEU A 196 36.36 -28.10 19.24
CA LEU A 196 35.59 -28.89 18.28
C LEU A 196 35.07 -27.98 17.15
N LEU A 197 36.00 -27.49 16.34
CA LEU A 197 35.65 -27.10 14.97
C LEU A 197 35.61 -28.39 14.15
N LEU A 198 34.59 -28.55 13.31
CA LEU A 198 34.78 -28.57 11.86
C LEU A 198 33.42 -28.55 11.13
N PHE A 199 33.28 -27.50 10.32
CA PHE A 199 32.40 -27.32 9.15
C PHE A 199 30.88 -27.22 9.33
N MET A 200 30.37 -25.99 9.49
CA MET A 200 29.29 -25.43 8.65
C MET A 200 29.55 -23.91 8.51
N GLY A 201 29.46 -23.36 7.29
CA GLY A 201 29.69 -21.94 7.00
C GLY A 201 28.65 -21.02 7.65
N PRO A 202 28.77 -19.68 7.52
CA PRO A 202 27.90 -18.72 8.18
C PRO A 202 26.50 -18.74 7.54
N GLY A 203 25.67 -19.65 8.03
CA GLY A 203 24.23 -19.72 7.80
C GLY A 203 23.50 -19.15 9.01
N GLU A 204 22.52 -18.31 8.73
CA GLU A 204 21.64 -17.62 9.66
C GLU A 204 21.08 -18.56 10.75
N LEU A 205 21.31 -18.21 12.01
CA LEU A 205 20.55 -18.77 13.13
C LEU A 205 19.17 -18.11 13.15
N ILE A 206 18.25 -18.61 12.32
CA ILE A 206 16.82 -18.33 12.48
C ILE A 206 16.33 -19.20 13.65
N PRO A 207 15.77 -18.63 14.73
CA PRO A 207 15.19 -19.41 15.81
C PRO A 207 14.05 -20.28 15.24
N TRP A 208 14.11 -21.59 15.48
CA TRP A 208 13.16 -22.58 14.95
C TRP A 208 11.69 -22.32 15.32
N THR A 209 11.42 -21.46 16.32
CA THR A 209 10.09 -21.00 16.71
C THR A 209 9.43 -20.07 15.68
N LEU A 210 10.18 -19.46 14.75
CA LEU A 210 9.64 -18.65 13.66
C LEU A 210 9.13 -19.50 12.46
N THR A 211 9.52 -20.77 12.40
CA THR A 211 9.33 -21.62 11.21
C THR A 211 7.92 -22.23 11.10
N MET A 212 7.17 -22.33 12.21
CA MET A 212 5.83 -22.92 12.21
C MET A 212 4.69 -21.91 12.02
N PHE A 213 4.92 -20.62 12.26
CA PHE A 213 3.95 -19.55 11.99
C PHE A 213 3.83 -19.24 10.48
N ALA A 214 4.78 -19.73 9.67
CA ALA A 214 5.01 -19.23 8.32
C ALA A 214 4.45 -20.11 7.17
N ALA A 215 4.26 -21.43 7.36
CA ALA A 215 3.88 -22.31 6.25
C ALA A 215 2.41 -22.17 5.84
N GLY A 216 1.49 -22.16 6.82
CA GLY A 216 0.05 -22.05 6.57
C GLY A 216 -0.35 -20.70 5.97
N CYS A 217 0.24 -19.61 6.47
CA CYS A 217 -0.04 -18.27 5.99
C CYS A 217 0.47 -18.04 4.56
N LYS A 218 1.70 -18.49 4.25
CA LYS A 218 2.24 -18.39 2.88
C LYS A 218 1.39 -19.16 1.87
N SER A 219 0.92 -20.37 2.21
CA SER A 219 0.02 -21.13 1.33
C SER A 219 -1.33 -20.42 1.11
N TYR A 220 -1.89 -19.81 2.16
CA TYR A 220 -3.11 -19.02 2.04
C TYR A 220 -2.93 -17.82 1.11
N LEU A 221 -1.89 -17.02 1.34
CA LEU A 221 -1.58 -15.82 0.54
C LEU A 221 -1.18 -16.17 -0.90
N ALA A 222 -0.54 -17.32 -1.13
CA ALA A 222 -0.22 -17.80 -2.48
C ALA A 222 -1.47 -18.08 -3.33
N ASN A 223 -2.62 -18.35 -2.70
CA ASN A 223 -3.91 -18.55 -3.37
C ASN A 223 -4.78 -17.28 -3.38
N SER A 224 -4.24 -16.13 -2.96
CA SER A 224 -4.92 -14.83 -2.96
C SER A 224 -4.46 -13.96 -4.12
N LEU A 225 -5.32 -13.04 -4.56
CA LEU A 225 -5.00 -12.02 -5.55
C LEU A 225 -4.62 -10.70 -4.86
N PHE A 226 -3.49 -10.14 -5.22
CA PHE A 226 -3.03 -8.84 -4.74
C PHE A 226 -3.19 -7.79 -5.83
N ILE A 227 -3.84 -6.67 -5.53
CA ILE A 227 -3.88 -5.47 -6.37
C ILE A 227 -2.99 -4.44 -5.69
N PHE A 228 -1.87 -4.07 -6.31
CA PHE A 228 -0.85 -3.21 -5.71
C PHE A 228 -0.71 -1.90 -6.50
N GLY A 229 -1.67 -1.01 -6.28
CA GLY A 229 -1.76 0.29 -6.92
C GLY A 229 -3.20 0.64 -7.33
N GLU A 230 -3.40 1.77 -8.00
CA GLU A 230 -2.37 2.63 -8.61
C GLU A 230 -1.57 3.45 -7.58
N PHE A 231 -0.29 3.66 -7.88
CA PHE A 231 0.64 4.49 -7.12
C PHE A 231 1.49 5.34 -8.09
N GLY A 232 1.77 6.58 -7.71
CA GLY A 232 2.51 7.54 -8.54
C GLY A 232 1.67 8.75 -8.93
N GLY A 233 0.37 8.57 -9.21
CA GLY A 233 -0.54 9.66 -9.57
C GLY A 233 -0.54 10.80 -8.54
N ASN A 234 -0.65 10.49 -7.24
CA ASN A 234 -0.64 11.52 -6.19
C ASN A 234 0.75 12.10 -5.92
N ASP A 235 1.83 11.36 -6.18
CA ASP A 235 3.19 11.89 -6.11
C ASP A 235 3.37 13.01 -7.14
N TYR A 236 2.87 12.80 -8.36
CA TYR A 236 2.86 13.83 -9.40
C TYR A 236 1.88 14.96 -9.09
N ASN A 237 0.67 14.66 -8.60
CA ASN A 237 -0.27 15.71 -8.19
C ASN A 237 0.36 16.67 -7.16
N ALA A 238 1.07 16.13 -6.16
CA ALA A 238 1.73 16.95 -5.15
C ALA A 238 2.78 17.89 -5.75
N MET A 239 3.58 17.40 -6.72
CA MET A 239 4.57 18.21 -7.43
C MET A 239 3.91 19.26 -8.33
N LEU A 240 2.96 18.85 -9.17
CA LEU A 240 2.35 19.71 -10.20
C LEU A 240 1.50 20.81 -9.57
N PHE A 241 0.70 20.49 -8.54
CA PHE A 241 -0.02 21.50 -7.73
C PHE A 241 0.92 22.27 -6.80
N GLY A 242 2.17 21.82 -6.66
CA GLY A 242 3.27 22.48 -5.97
C GLY A 242 4.14 23.37 -6.87
N ASN A 243 3.66 23.75 -8.05
CA ASN A 243 4.36 24.57 -9.05
C ASN A 243 5.56 23.91 -9.74
N TYR A 244 5.72 22.60 -9.65
CA TYR A 244 6.64 21.88 -10.52
C TYR A 244 6.00 21.73 -11.91
N ASN A 245 6.80 21.76 -12.96
CA ASN A 245 6.36 21.37 -14.30
C ASN A 245 6.55 19.87 -14.55
N THR A 246 6.05 19.37 -15.68
CA THR A 246 6.13 17.94 -16.05
C THR A 246 7.56 17.44 -16.21
N ASP A 247 8.47 18.29 -16.69
CA ASP A 247 9.88 17.92 -16.88
C ASP A 247 10.55 17.71 -15.52
N GLN A 248 10.33 18.61 -14.58
CA GLN A 248 10.82 18.49 -13.20
C GLN A 248 10.22 17.26 -12.50
N ALA A 249 8.90 17.07 -12.60
CA ALA A 249 8.22 15.93 -11.99
C ALA A 249 8.71 14.59 -12.56
N SER A 250 9.01 14.53 -13.87
CA SER A 250 9.50 13.32 -14.55
C SER A 250 10.84 12.83 -13.99
N THR A 251 11.68 13.73 -13.45
CA THR A 251 12.99 13.34 -12.87
C THR A 251 12.86 12.40 -11.67
N TYR A 252 11.72 12.40 -10.98
CA TYR A 252 11.44 11.53 -9.84
C TYR A 252 10.75 10.21 -10.23
N ALA A 253 10.31 10.06 -11.47
CA ALA A 253 9.62 8.85 -11.93
C ALA A 253 10.43 7.55 -11.68
N PRO A 254 11.76 7.49 -11.89
CA PRO A 254 12.54 6.29 -11.56
C PRO A 254 12.47 5.92 -10.07
N GLN A 255 12.61 6.90 -9.17
CA GLN A 255 12.56 6.66 -7.72
C GLN A 255 11.17 6.20 -7.24
N ILE A 256 10.12 6.79 -7.80
CA ILE A 256 8.72 6.40 -7.54
C ILE A 256 8.50 4.94 -7.98
N VAL A 257 8.89 4.59 -9.22
CA VAL A 257 8.75 3.23 -9.76
C VAL A 257 9.59 2.21 -9.00
N ASP A 258 10.81 2.57 -8.57
CA ASP A 258 11.62 1.71 -7.72
C ASP A 258 10.95 1.42 -6.38
N THR A 259 10.28 2.42 -5.79
CA THR A 259 9.53 2.26 -4.54
C THR A 259 8.32 1.34 -4.71
N ILE A 260 7.58 1.47 -5.82
CA ILE A 260 6.49 0.55 -6.19
C ILE A 260 7.05 -0.88 -6.34
N GLY A 261 8.16 -1.04 -7.05
CA GLY A 261 8.83 -2.33 -7.22
C GLY A 261 9.22 -2.97 -5.90
N ALA A 262 9.83 -2.21 -4.98
CA ALA A 262 10.19 -2.68 -3.64
C ALA A 262 8.96 -3.10 -2.81
N GLY A 263 7.82 -2.44 -3.01
CA GLY A 263 6.55 -2.83 -2.41
C GLY A 263 6.05 -4.19 -2.90
N VAL A 264 6.13 -4.44 -4.21
CA VAL A 264 5.81 -5.75 -4.81
C VAL A 264 6.73 -6.84 -4.26
N GLU A 265 8.04 -6.56 -4.13
CA GLU A 265 9.00 -7.52 -3.55
C GLU A 265 8.64 -7.90 -2.11
N LYS A 266 8.18 -6.93 -1.30
CA LYS A 266 7.69 -7.20 0.06
C LYS A 266 6.47 -8.11 0.06
N LEU A 267 5.50 -7.90 -0.83
CA LEU A 267 4.35 -8.79 -0.97
C LEU A 267 4.78 -10.22 -1.34
N VAL A 268 5.68 -10.36 -2.32
CA VAL A 268 6.20 -11.66 -2.74
C VAL A 268 6.94 -12.35 -1.58
N ALA A 269 7.74 -11.61 -0.80
CA ALA A 269 8.41 -12.16 0.38
C ALA A 269 7.44 -12.65 1.46
N MET A 270 6.27 -12.01 1.59
CA MET A 270 5.20 -12.42 2.49
C MET A 270 4.41 -13.65 1.99
N GLY A 271 4.58 -14.06 0.73
CA GLY A 271 3.94 -15.23 0.14
C GLY A 271 2.93 -14.92 -0.97
N ALA A 272 2.81 -13.66 -1.41
CA ALA A 272 1.99 -13.33 -2.57
C ALA A 272 2.55 -13.98 -3.85
N VAL A 273 1.70 -14.69 -4.57
CA VAL A 273 2.04 -15.28 -5.88
C VAL A 273 1.41 -14.47 -7.01
N ASP A 274 0.14 -14.10 -6.89
CA ASP A 274 -0.57 -13.34 -7.91
C ASP A 274 -0.65 -11.85 -7.56
N VAL A 275 0.15 -11.02 -8.22
CA VAL A 275 0.24 -9.56 -7.95
C VAL A 275 -0.05 -8.78 -9.22
N VAL A 276 -1.09 -7.95 -9.20
CA VAL A 276 -1.43 -7.00 -10.27
C VAL A 276 -0.88 -5.63 -9.90
N VAL A 277 -0.16 -5.01 -10.84
CA VAL A 277 0.48 -3.71 -10.69
C VAL A 277 -0.06 -2.78 -11.77
N PRO A 278 -1.07 -1.94 -11.45
CA PRO A 278 -1.63 -1.01 -12.42
C PRO A 278 -0.72 0.19 -12.66
N GLY A 279 -0.70 0.68 -13.90
CA GLY A 279 -0.04 1.94 -14.28
C GLY A 279 -0.90 3.18 -14.00
N VAL A 280 -0.25 4.35 -14.03
CA VAL A 280 -0.88 5.67 -13.87
C VAL A 280 -1.82 5.97 -15.05
N LEU A 281 -2.95 6.61 -14.76
CA LEU A 281 -3.98 6.99 -15.72
C LEU A 281 -3.52 8.13 -16.66
N PRO A 282 -4.23 8.42 -17.78
CA PRO A 282 -3.94 9.58 -18.63
C PRO A 282 -4.37 10.88 -17.94
N ILE A 283 -3.55 11.39 -17.03
CA ILE A 283 -3.90 12.54 -16.18
C ILE A 283 -4.14 13.82 -16.99
N GLY A 284 -3.56 13.94 -18.20
CA GLY A 284 -3.82 15.05 -19.12
C GLY A 284 -5.25 15.05 -19.67
N CYS A 285 -6.00 13.96 -19.54
CA CYS A 285 -7.41 13.88 -19.89
C CYS A 285 -8.34 14.21 -18.70
N PHE A 286 -7.81 14.46 -17.51
CA PHE A 286 -8.65 14.65 -16.33
C PHE A 286 -9.24 16.07 -16.29
N PRO A 287 -10.53 16.25 -15.95
CA PRO A 287 -11.16 17.56 -15.88
C PRO A 287 -10.42 18.59 -15.01
N ILE A 288 -9.81 18.14 -13.90
CA ILE A 288 -9.04 19.02 -13.00
C ILE A 288 -7.78 19.57 -13.68
N TYR A 289 -7.08 18.75 -14.47
CA TYR A 289 -5.89 19.16 -15.22
C TYR A 289 -6.26 20.08 -16.38
N LEU A 290 -7.33 19.76 -17.11
CA LEU A 290 -7.85 20.61 -18.19
C LEU A 290 -8.29 21.99 -17.68
N THR A 291 -8.90 22.05 -16.49
CA THR A 291 -9.33 23.30 -15.86
C THR A 291 -8.15 24.15 -15.38
N ILE A 292 -7.17 23.55 -14.70
CA ILE A 292 -6.07 24.29 -14.07
C ILE A 292 -4.97 24.66 -15.08
N TYR A 293 -4.66 23.77 -16.01
CA TYR A 293 -3.51 23.90 -16.93
C TYR A 293 -3.93 24.08 -18.39
N GLY A 294 -5.22 24.33 -18.64
CA GLY A 294 -5.72 24.62 -19.98
C GLY A 294 -5.04 25.85 -20.58
N THR A 295 -4.63 25.73 -21.84
CA THR A 295 -4.03 26.82 -22.64
C THR A 295 -4.92 27.17 -23.84
N SER A 296 -4.66 28.33 -24.45
CA SER A 296 -5.28 28.74 -25.72
C SER A 296 -4.62 28.11 -26.96
N SER A 297 -3.50 27.41 -26.78
CA SER A 297 -2.75 26.80 -27.88
C SER A 297 -3.29 25.41 -28.18
N ALA A 298 -3.92 25.26 -29.35
CA ALA A 298 -4.36 23.95 -29.85
C ALA A 298 -3.19 22.93 -29.94
N ALA A 299 -1.95 23.41 -30.08
CA ALA A 299 -0.76 22.58 -30.13
C ALA A 299 -0.40 21.93 -28.79
N ASP A 300 -1.02 22.29 -27.67
CA ASP A 300 -0.78 21.65 -26.37
C ASP A 300 -1.66 20.39 -26.16
N TYR A 301 -2.71 20.24 -26.96
CA TYR A 301 -3.68 19.16 -26.83
C TYR A 301 -3.49 18.08 -27.89
N ASP A 302 -3.89 16.86 -27.59
CA ASP A 302 -4.03 15.79 -28.58
C ASP A 302 -5.37 15.88 -29.34
N ALA A 303 -5.62 14.93 -30.24
CA ALA A 303 -6.85 14.89 -31.04
C ALA A 303 -8.13 14.66 -30.22
N LEU A 304 -8.02 14.22 -28.96
CA LEU A 304 -9.13 14.01 -28.04
C LEU A 304 -9.32 15.18 -27.06
N GLY A 305 -8.49 16.22 -27.15
CA GLY A 305 -8.53 17.38 -26.26
C GLY A 305 -7.83 17.15 -24.92
N CYS A 306 -7.00 16.11 -24.80
CA CYS A 306 -6.19 15.90 -23.60
C CYS A 306 -4.86 16.68 -23.69
N LEU A 307 -4.37 17.18 -22.56
CA LEU A 307 -3.08 17.88 -22.51
C LEU A 307 -1.91 16.90 -22.69
N LYS A 308 -1.12 17.08 -23.76
CA LYS A 308 -0.06 16.14 -24.14
C LYS A 308 1.00 15.97 -23.07
N LYS A 309 1.58 17.07 -22.56
CA LYS A 309 2.70 17.04 -21.61
C LYS A 309 2.42 16.23 -20.34
N PHE A 310 1.16 16.25 -19.88
CA PHE A 310 0.73 15.50 -18.71
C PHE A 310 0.53 14.01 -19.02
N ASN A 311 -0.01 13.69 -20.21
CA ASN A 311 -0.06 12.32 -20.69
C ASN A 311 1.34 11.75 -20.99
N ASP A 312 2.28 12.57 -21.46
CA ASP A 312 3.68 12.20 -21.67
C ASP A 312 4.35 11.81 -20.34
N LEU A 313 4.06 12.53 -19.24
CA LEU A 313 4.50 12.14 -17.90
C LEU A 313 3.93 10.78 -17.47
N SER A 314 2.62 10.55 -17.64
CA SER A 314 1.98 9.26 -17.32
C SER A 314 2.57 8.11 -18.15
N THR A 315 2.77 8.31 -19.45
CA THR A 315 3.31 7.28 -20.35
C THR A 315 4.78 7.00 -20.05
N TYR A 316 5.57 8.02 -19.71
CA TYR A 316 6.95 7.85 -19.24
C TYR A 316 7.00 7.01 -17.95
N HIS A 317 6.21 7.35 -16.92
CA HIS A 317 6.09 6.53 -15.71
C HIS A 317 5.72 5.08 -16.06
N ASN A 318 4.69 4.88 -16.87
CA ASN A 318 4.20 3.55 -17.22
C ASN A 318 5.22 2.73 -18.02
N SER A 319 6.08 3.37 -18.81
CA SER A 319 7.17 2.69 -19.50
C SER A 319 8.22 2.16 -18.51
N LEU A 320 8.58 2.96 -17.50
CA LEU A 320 9.50 2.56 -16.43
C LEU A 320 8.87 1.45 -15.58
N LEU A 321 7.58 1.57 -15.25
CA LEU A 321 6.87 0.57 -14.45
C LEU A 321 6.76 -0.77 -15.18
N GLN A 322 6.48 -0.79 -16.49
CA GLN A 322 6.50 -2.01 -17.30
C GLN A 322 7.89 -2.67 -17.33
N ALA A 323 8.96 -1.88 -17.46
CA ALA A 323 10.32 -2.38 -17.38
C ALA A 323 10.63 -2.96 -15.98
N LYS A 324 10.18 -2.29 -14.91
CA LYS A 324 10.32 -2.78 -13.53
C LYS A 324 9.55 -4.09 -13.30
N VAL A 325 8.30 -4.17 -13.75
CA VAL A 325 7.49 -5.40 -13.67
C VAL A 325 8.16 -6.53 -14.45
N SER A 326 8.70 -6.26 -15.64
CA SER A 326 9.44 -7.26 -16.43
C SER A 326 10.69 -7.77 -15.69
N ALA A 327 11.43 -6.88 -15.03
CA ALA A 327 12.57 -7.27 -14.19
C ALA A 327 12.14 -8.12 -12.97
N LEU A 328 11.03 -7.78 -12.32
CA LEU A 328 10.49 -8.56 -11.21
C LEU A 328 10.00 -9.94 -11.66
N GLN A 329 9.35 -10.05 -12.83
CA GLN A 329 8.99 -11.33 -13.44
C GLN A 329 10.23 -12.18 -13.81
N ALA A 330 11.35 -11.53 -14.16
CA ALA A 330 12.61 -12.23 -14.37
C ALA A 330 13.18 -12.77 -13.05
N LYS A 331 13.10 -12.00 -11.97
CA LYS A 331 13.65 -12.33 -10.64
C LYS A 331 12.81 -13.35 -9.87
N TYR A 332 11.49 -13.25 -9.90
CA TYR A 332 10.57 -14.04 -9.07
C TYR A 332 9.75 -15.03 -9.91
N LYS A 333 10.39 -16.10 -10.39
CA LYS A 333 9.74 -17.13 -11.24
C LYS A 333 8.59 -17.87 -10.57
N SER A 334 8.55 -17.89 -9.25
CA SER A 334 7.47 -18.47 -8.46
C SER A 334 6.25 -17.55 -8.30
N ALA A 335 6.35 -16.28 -8.69
CA ALA A 335 5.26 -15.31 -8.62
C ALA A 335 4.81 -14.91 -10.04
N ARG A 336 3.50 -14.74 -10.22
CA ARG A 336 2.88 -14.14 -11.40
C ARG A 336 2.58 -12.68 -11.12
N ILE A 337 3.54 -11.83 -11.46
CA ILE A 337 3.43 -10.37 -11.37
C ILE A 337 2.90 -9.86 -12.71
N MET A 338 1.84 -9.06 -12.72
CA MET A 338 1.09 -8.68 -13.92
C MET A 338 0.95 -7.16 -13.99
N TYR A 339 1.40 -6.54 -15.07
CA TYR A 339 1.10 -5.13 -15.35
C TYR A 339 -0.38 -5.00 -15.78
N ALA A 340 -1.09 -4.01 -15.23
CA ALA A 340 -2.43 -3.65 -15.67
C ALA A 340 -2.44 -2.26 -16.32
N ASP A 341 -2.79 -2.22 -17.60
CA ASP A 341 -2.81 -0.99 -18.39
C ASP A 341 -4.09 -0.18 -18.15
N PHE A 342 -4.13 0.52 -17.01
CA PHE A 342 -5.24 1.43 -16.70
C PHE A 342 -5.24 2.63 -17.65
N TYR A 343 -4.07 3.04 -18.14
CA TYR A 343 -3.94 4.16 -19.05
C TYR A 343 -4.76 3.93 -20.32
N ALA A 344 -4.49 2.83 -21.02
CA ALA A 344 -5.16 2.51 -22.28
C ALA A 344 -6.67 2.30 -22.08
N GLY A 345 -7.07 1.69 -20.96
CA GLY A 345 -8.48 1.49 -20.62
C GLY A 345 -9.23 2.81 -20.49
N VAL A 346 -8.70 3.77 -19.74
CA VAL A 346 -9.32 5.09 -19.56
C VAL A 346 -9.24 5.92 -20.85
N TYR A 347 -8.13 5.87 -21.56
CA TYR A 347 -7.96 6.60 -22.81
C TYR A 347 -8.95 6.10 -23.89
N ASP A 348 -9.25 4.79 -23.95
CA ASP A 348 -10.28 4.29 -24.87
C ASP A 348 -11.70 4.74 -24.47
N MET A 349 -11.98 4.90 -23.18
CA MET A 349 -13.26 5.47 -22.71
C MET A 349 -13.40 6.93 -23.17
N VAL A 350 -12.34 7.73 -23.08
CA VAL A 350 -12.33 9.11 -23.60
C VAL A 350 -12.51 9.13 -25.12
N ARG A 351 -11.84 8.21 -25.83
CA ARG A 351 -11.92 8.10 -27.29
C ARG A 351 -13.29 7.62 -27.79
N SER A 352 -13.94 6.73 -27.05
CA SER A 352 -15.14 6.00 -27.49
C SER A 352 -16.21 5.93 -26.39
N PRO A 353 -16.67 7.05 -25.82
CA PRO A 353 -17.56 7.06 -24.67
C PRO A 353 -18.88 6.33 -24.95
N SER A 354 -19.36 6.34 -26.20
CA SER A 354 -20.58 5.62 -26.60
C SER A 354 -20.51 4.09 -26.41
N LYS A 355 -19.31 3.50 -26.44
CA LYS A 355 -19.12 2.06 -26.15
C LYS A 355 -19.31 1.72 -24.67
N TYR A 356 -19.10 2.70 -23.79
CA TYR A 356 -19.07 2.52 -22.34
C TYR A 356 -20.31 3.11 -21.63
N GLY A 357 -21.23 3.71 -22.39
CA GLY A 357 -22.45 4.33 -21.91
C GLY A 357 -22.35 5.86 -21.86
N THR A 358 -23.37 6.54 -22.35
CA THR A 358 -23.37 8.01 -22.60
C THR A 358 -24.10 8.84 -21.55
N ARG A 359 -24.41 8.30 -20.36
CA ARG A 359 -25.01 9.13 -19.30
C ARG A 359 -23.93 9.95 -18.61
N ILE A 360 -23.45 11.00 -19.29
CA ILE A 360 -22.95 12.18 -18.59
C ILE A 360 -24.18 12.74 -17.84
N PRO A 361 -24.19 12.76 -16.49
CA PRO A 361 -25.28 13.38 -15.75
C PRO A 361 -25.47 14.81 -16.27
N SER A 362 -26.71 15.27 -16.39
CA SER A 362 -27.04 16.59 -16.94
C SER A 362 -26.29 17.76 -16.28
N TYR A 363 -25.74 17.56 -15.09
CA TYR A 363 -24.98 18.53 -14.30
C TYR A 363 -23.49 18.65 -14.67
N VAL A 364 -22.96 17.80 -15.56
CA VAL A 364 -21.54 17.84 -16.00
C VAL A 364 -21.38 18.48 -17.38
N ARG A 365 -22.45 19.03 -17.96
CA ARG A 365 -22.37 19.94 -19.10
C ARG A 365 -22.12 21.36 -18.59
N THR A 366 -20.86 21.75 -18.45
CA THR A 366 -20.44 23.15 -18.35
C THR A 366 -20.09 23.69 -19.72
#